data_AF-A0A1V6I963-F1
#
_entry.id   AF-A0A1V6I963-F1
#
_cell.length_a   1.000
_cell.length_b   1.000
_cell.length_c   1.000
_cell.angle_alpha   90.00
_cell.angle_beta   90.00
_cell.angle_gamma   90.00
#
_symmetry.space_group_name_H-M   'P 1'
#
loop_
_entity.id
_entity.type
_entity.pdbx_description
1 polymer ?
#
loop_
_entity_poly.entity_id
_entity_poly.type
_entity_poly.pdbx_seq_one_letter_code
_entity_poly.pdbx_strand_id
1 'polypeptide(L)' 'MSKAEDMLLISQVVISDDRLAFDKLVRKYQSPVRRFLLNLTLGDSMLADDLA' A
#
# COMPACT_ATOMS: atom_id res chain seq x y z
N MET A 1 -11.04 7.34 2.75
CA MET A 1 -9.90 7.86 3.51
C MET A 1 -9.30 9.07 2.79
N SER A 2 -9.25 10.21 3.47
CA SER A 2 -8.60 11.44 3.03
C SER A 2 -7.08 11.38 3.20
N LYS A 3 -6.34 12.29 2.56
CA LYS A 3 -4.89 12.40 2.73
C LYS A 3 -4.48 12.73 4.17
N ALA A 4 -5.31 13.48 4.89
CA ALA A 4 -5.07 13.78 6.31
C ALA A 4 -5.18 12.52 7.18
N GLU A 5 -6.18 11.66 6.91
CA GLU A 5 -6.30 10.37 7.60
C GLU A 5 -5.11 9.46 7.29
N ASP A 6 -4.63 9.45 6.03
CA ASP A 6 -3.44 8.66 5.68
C ASP A 6 -2.19 9.14 6.44
N MET A 7 -2.00 10.45 6.58
CA MET A 7 -0.87 11.00 7.35
C MET A 7 -0.93 10.61 8.83
N LEU A 8 -2.13 10.53 9.41
CA LEU A 8 -2.30 10.05 10.79
C LEU A 8 -1.99 8.55 10.92
N LEU A 9 -2.42 7.72 9.96
CA LEU A 9 -2.10 6.30 9.98
C LEU A 9 -0.58 6.09 9.80
N ILE A 10 0.06 6.84 8.90
CA ILE A 10 1.50 6.77 8.67
C ILE A 10 2.27 7.13 9.95
N SER A 11 1.86 8.18 10.68
CA SER A 11 2.54 8.54 11.93
C SER A 11 2.41 7.47 13.00
N GLN A 12 1.25 6.80 13.11
CA GLN A 12 1.04 5.67 14.03
C GLN A 12 1.96 4.50 13.70
N VAL A 13 2.10 4.15 12.41
CA VAL A 13 3.03 3.11 11.95
C VAL A 13 4.46 3.47 12.33
N VAL A 14 4.92 4.69 12.00
CA VAL A 14 6.32 5.09 12.18
C VAL A 14 6.71 5.24 13.65
N ILE A 15 5.82 5.78 14.49
CA ILE A 15 6.14 6.09 15.90
C ILE A 15 5.94 4.87 16.80
N SER A 16 4.98 3.99 16.48
CA SER A 16 4.54 2.93 17.41
C SER A 16 4.49 1.52 16.83
N ASP A 17 4.94 1.31 15.59
CA ASP A 17 4.81 0.01 14.89
C ASP A 17 3.35 -0.48 14.85
N ASP A 18 2.38 0.43 14.70
CA ASP A 18 0.96 0.07 14.68
C ASP A 18 0.61 -0.72 13.41
N ARG A 19 0.55 -2.04 13.56
CA ARG A 19 0.24 -2.98 12.46
C ARG A 19 -1.19 -2.87 11.94
N LEU A 20 -2.13 -2.39 12.75
CA LEU A 20 -3.52 -2.17 12.29
C LEU A 20 -3.61 -0.91 11.44
N ALA A 21 -2.86 0.13 11.78
CA ALA A 21 -2.74 1.32 10.94
C ALA A 21 -2.08 0.97 9.61
N PHE A 22 -1.04 0.13 9.63
CA PHE A 22 -0.42 -0.39 8.42
C PHE A 22 -1.39 -1.21 7.55
N ASP A 23 -2.14 -2.15 8.12
CA ASP A 23 -3.14 -2.95 7.39
C ASP A 23 -4.19 -2.05 6.69
N LYS A 24 -4.65 -0.99 7.36
CA LYS A 24 -5.59 -0.01 6.75
C LYS A 24 -4.99 0.69 5.53
N LEU A 25 -3.71 1.08 5.60
CA LEU A 25 -2.99 1.68 4.47
C LEU A 25 -2.82 0.66 3.33
N VAL A 26 -2.39 -0.56 3.63
CA VAL A 26 -2.24 -1.63 2.63
C VAL A 26 -3.55 -1.90 1.92
N ARG A 27 -4.66 -2.08 2.65
CA ARG A 27 -5.98 -2.32 2.04
C ARG A 27 -6.40 -1.23 1.05
N LYS A 28 -6.06 0.03 1.37
CA LYS A 28 -6.38 1.18 0.53
C LYS A 28 -5.52 1.24 -0.74
N TYR A 29 -4.22 0.97 -0.62
CA TYR A 29 -3.25 1.23 -1.68
C TYR A 29 -2.82 0.01 -2.49
N GLN A 30 -3.06 -1.22 -2.01
CA GLN A 30 -2.63 -2.47 -2.66
C GLN A 30 -3.07 -2.57 -4.13
N SER A 31 -4.31 -2.19 -4.45
CA SER A 31 -4.83 -2.34 -5.82
C SER A 31 -4.21 -1.32 -6.78
N PRO A 32 -4.15 -0.01 -6.46
CA PRO A 32 -3.39 0.96 -7.23
C PRO A 32 -1.90 0.60 -7.38
N VAL A 33 -1.24 0.13 -6.31
CA VAL A 33 0.18 -0.26 -6.33
C VAL A 33 0.40 -1.46 -7.25
N ARG A 34 -0.40 -2.53 -7.11
CA ARG A 34 -0.35 -3.68 -8.01
C ARG A 34 -0.58 -3.28 -9.47
N ARG A 35 -1.56 -2.41 -9.74
CA ARG A 35 -1.86 -1.94 -11.11
C ARG A 35 -0.67 -1.17 -11.70
N PHE A 36 0.00 -0.36 -10.89
CA PHE A 36 1.21 0.35 -11.28
C PHE A 36 2.37 -0.61 -11.59
N LEU A 37 2.62 -1.56 -10.68
CA LEU A 37 3.64 -2.60 -10.87
C LEU A 37 3.38 -3.48 -12.09
N LEU A 38 2.12 -3.82 -12.35
CA LEU A 38 1.73 -4.60 -13.53
C LEU A 38 2.07 -3.87 -14.84
N ASN A 39 2.03 -2.54 -14.85
CA ASN A 39 2.43 -1.77 -16.03
C ASN A 39 3.97 -1.68 -16.15
N LEU A 40 4.70 -1.62 -15.04
CA LEU A 40 6.17 -1.63 -15.03
C LEU A 40 6.77 -2.97 -15.40
N THR A 41 6.03 -4.05 -15.17
CA THR A 41 6.41 -5.44 -15.47
C THR A 41 5.88 -5.90 -16.82
N LEU A 42 5.47 -4.98 -17.69
CA LEU A 42 4.96 -5.26 -19.04
C LEU A 42 3.80 -6.27 -19.08
N GLY A 43 2.98 -6.29 -18.03
CA GLY A 43 1.83 -7.19 -17.91
C GLY A 43 2.11 -8.53 -17.24
N ASP A 44 3.32 -8.75 -16.71
CA ASP A 44 3.62 -9.94 -15.90
C ASP A 44 2.90 -9.85 -14.54
N SER A 45 1.76 -10.55 -14.44
CA SER A 45 0.94 -10.54 -13.23
C SER A 45 1.59 -11.26 -12.05
N MET A 46 2.37 -12.32 -12.30
CA MET A 46 3.04 -13.04 -11.22
C MET A 46 4.12 -12.17 -10.58
N LEU A 47 4.96 -11.56 -11.40
CA LEU A 47 5.98 -10.64 -10.92
C LEU A 47 5.37 -9.39 -10.25
N ALA A 48 4.26 -8.88 -10.78
CA ALA A 48 3.57 -7.74 -10.17
C ALA A 48 2.93 -8.07 -8.82
N ASP A 49 2.39 -9.28 -8.64
CA ASP A 49 1.80 -9.75 -7.39
C ASP A 49 2.89 -10.01 -6.33
N ASP A 50 4.04 -10.57 -6.70
CA ASP A 50 5.16 -10.79 -5.77
C ASP A 50 5.78 -9.47 -5.25
N LEU A 51 5.67 -8.39 -6.02
CA LEU A 51 6.17 -7.06 -5.65
C LEU A 51 5.18 -6.23 -4.83
N ALA A 52 3.88 -6.54 -4.87
CA ALA A 52 2.79 -5.74 -4.29
C ALA A 52 2.43 -6.16 -2.86
#